data_AF-A0A382CA28-F1
#
_entry.id   AF-A0A382CA28-F1
#
_cell.length_a   1.000
_cell.length_b   1.000
_cell.length_c   1.000
_cell.angle_alpha   90.00
_cell.angle_beta   90.00
_cell.angle_gamma   90.00
#
_symmetry.space_group_name_H-M   'P 1'
#
loop_
_entity.id
_entity.type
_entity.pdbx_description
1 polymer ?
#
loop_
_entity_poly.entity_id
_entity_poly.type
_entity_poly.pdbx_seq_one_letter_code
_entity_poly.pdbx_strand_id
1 'polypeptide(L)'
;MSLKLLKSTLTVGGMTLVSRITGLIRDIAFAQFLGSGLMADAFFVAFRIPNFFRRIFAEGAFSAGFVPVYAEYESSYSEHQVRAFLDLMAGRFGLVLLVLTLLGVVGAPGLVSVIAPGFEDNSEKYHATVV
;
A
#
# COMPACT_ATOMS: atom_id res chain seq x y z
N MET A 1 36.74 7.54 2.46
CA MET A 1 35.38 7.14 2.00
C MET A 1 35.53 6.39 0.69
N SER A 2 35.11 5.13 0.61
CA SER A 2 35.29 4.31 -0.61
C SER A 2 34.44 4.84 -1.76
N LEU A 3 34.98 4.87 -2.98
CA LEU A 3 34.25 5.21 -4.22
C LEU A 3 32.95 4.40 -4.38
N LYS A 4 32.92 3.17 -3.86
CA LYS A 4 31.72 2.31 -3.85
C LYS A 4 30.60 2.88 -2.94
N LEU A 5 30.96 3.46 -1.80
CA LEU A 5 29.98 4.08 -0.90
C LEU A 5 29.43 5.37 -1.52
N LEU A 6 30.29 6.20 -2.10
CA LEU A 6 29.88 7.44 -2.74
C LEU A 6 28.92 7.19 -3.93
N LYS A 7 29.21 6.17 -4.75
CA LYS A 7 28.31 5.74 -5.83
C LYS A 7 26.96 5.25 -5.29
N SER A 8 26.97 4.41 -4.26
CA SER A 8 25.73 3.86 -3.67
C SER A 8 24.85 4.94 -3.04
N THR A 9 25.46 5.88 -2.30
CA THR A 9 24.76 7.03 -1.72
C THR A 9 24.14 7.91 -2.80
N LEU A 10 24.87 8.19 -3.88
CA LEU A 10 24.34 8.96 -5.01
C LEU A 10 23.19 8.25 -5.72
N THR A 11 23.25 6.93 -5.90
CA THR A 11 22.18 6.15 -6.53
C THR A 11 20.92 6.16 -5.66
N VAL A 12 21.01 5.82 -4.38
CA VAL A 12 19.84 5.77 -3.48
C VAL A 12 19.29 7.18 -3.24
N GLY A 13 20.17 8.17 -3.04
CA GLY A 13 19.78 9.57 -2.88
C GLY A 13 19.09 10.13 -4.13
N GLY A 14 19.60 9.80 -5.32
CA GLY A 14 19.00 10.17 -6.60
C GLY A 14 17.61 9.56 -6.78
N MET A 15 17.45 8.25 -6.53
CA MET A 15 16.12 7.60 -6.58
C MET A 15 15.16 8.19 -5.55
N THR A 16 15.65 8.55 -4.37
CA THR A 16 14.83 9.20 -3.33
C THR A 16 14.37 10.59 -3.77
N LEU A 17 15.25 11.37 -4.39
CA LEU A 17 14.93 12.71 -4.88
C LEU A 17 13.90 12.66 -6.02
N VAL A 18 14.08 11.73 -6.97
CA VAL A 18 13.10 11.49 -8.04
C VAL A 18 11.74 11.12 -7.45
N SER A 19 11.69 10.20 -6.49
CA SER A 19 10.44 9.81 -5.79
C SER A 19 9.77 10.99 -5.07
N ARG A 20 10.56 11.87 -4.45
CA ARG A 20 10.02 13.09 -3.80
C ARG A 20 9.48 14.10 -4.80
N ILE A 21 10.18 14.32 -5.90
CA ILE A 21 9.73 15.24 -6.95
C ILE A 21 8.46 14.72 -7.61
N THR A 22 8.39 13.44 -7.96
CA THR A 22 7.17 12.85 -8.52
C THR A 22 6.01 12.87 -7.53
N GLY A 23 6.29 12.65 -6.23
CA GLY A 23 5.32 12.84 -5.16
C GLY A 23 4.79 14.28 -5.08
N LEU A 24 5.68 15.28 -5.15
CA LEU A 24 5.28 16.68 -5.15
C LEU A 24 4.43 17.04 -6.37
N ILE A 25 4.77 16.54 -7.56
CA ILE A 25 3.99 16.74 -8.78
C ILE A 25 2.59 16.14 -8.61
N ARG A 26 2.47 14.94 -8.03
CA ARG A 26 1.17 14.32 -7.74
C ARG A 26 0.36 15.18 -6.76
N ASP A 27 0.99 15.72 -5.72
CA ASP A 27 0.29 16.52 -4.72
C ASP A 27 -0.21 17.84 -5.31
N ILE A 28 0.58 18.48 -6.18
CA ILE A 28 0.16 19.65 -6.97
C ILE A 28 -1.00 19.30 -7.91
N ALA A 29 -0.92 18.16 -8.60
CA ALA A 29 -1.99 17.70 -9.49
C ALA A 29 -3.29 17.45 -8.70
N PHE A 30 -3.24 16.79 -7.55
CA PHE A 30 -4.42 16.60 -6.70
C PHE A 30 -5.00 17.94 -6.23
N ALA A 31 -4.16 18.89 -5.83
CA ALA A 31 -4.63 20.23 -5.45
C ALA A 31 -5.29 20.98 -6.63
N GLN A 32 -4.79 20.83 -7.86
CA GLN A 32 -5.39 21.46 -9.04
C GLN A 32 -6.69 20.77 -9.52
N PHE A 33 -6.71 19.43 -9.55
CA PHE A 33 -7.82 18.68 -10.13
C PHE A 33 -8.96 18.38 -9.14
N LEU A 34 -8.64 18.06 -7.88
CA LEU A 34 -9.65 17.79 -6.84
C LEU A 34 -9.97 19.04 -6.00
N GLY A 35 -9.05 20.00 -5.91
CA GLY A 35 -9.22 21.20 -5.07
C GLY A 35 -9.28 20.87 -3.57
N SER A 36 -10.06 21.67 -2.82
CA SER A 36 -10.32 21.48 -1.39
C SER A 36 -11.82 21.24 -1.09
N GLY A 37 -12.53 20.64 -2.05
CA GLY A 37 -13.98 20.41 -1.98
C GLY A 37 -14.37 19.02 -1.47
N LEU A 38 -15.68 18.74 -1.44
CA LEU A 38 -16.24 17.46 -0.98
C LEU A 38 -15.60 16.22 -1.63
N MET A 39 -15.29 16.30 -2.93
CA MET A 39 -14.69 15.20 -3.69
C MET A 39 -13.24 14.92 -3.29
N ALA A 40 -12.48 15.94 -2.90
CA ALA A 40 -11.13 15.78 -2.39
C ALA A 40 -11.14 15.04 -1.06
N ASP A 41 -12.02 15.44 -0.13
CA ASP A 41 -12.15 14.80 1.17
C ASP A 41 -12.56 13.31 1.02
N ALA A 42 -13.56 13.03 0.17
CA ALA A 42 -14.01 11.66 -0.13
C ALA A 42 -12.88 10.80 -0.71
N PHE A 43 -12.15 11.32 -1.68
CA PHE A 43 -11.01 10.62 -2.29
C PHE A 43 -9.92 10.30 -1.26
N PHE A 44 -9.53 11.25 -0.41
CA PHE A 44 -8.47 11.01 0.57
C PHE A 44 -8.90 10.02 1.67
N VAL A 45 -10.16 10.04 2.09
CA VAL A 45 -10.71 9.05 3.03
C VAL A 45 -10.72 7.66 2.38
N ALA A 46 -11.29 7.54 1.18
CA ALA A 46 -11.32 6.27 0.44
C ALA A 46 -9.90 5.72 0.19
N PHE A 47 -8.95 6.58 -0.16
CA PHE A 47 -7.56 6.20 -0.43
C PHE A 47 -6.81 5.78 0.84
N ARG A 48 -7.20 6.28 2.02
CA ARG A 48 -6.55 5.93 3.30
C ARG A 48 -6.78 4.46 3.68
N ILE A 49 -7.97 3.93 3.44
CA ILE A 49 -8.36 2.55 3.80
C ILE A 49 -7.37 1.52 3.23
N PRO A 50 -7.19 1.38 1.91
CA PRO A 50 -6.28 0.41 1.34
C PRO A 50 -4.81 0.69 1.71
N ASN A 51 -4.42 1.97 1.85
CA ASN A 51 -3.06 2.32 2.28
C ASN A 51 -2.74 1.87 3.71
N PHE A 52 -3.72 1.89 4.61
CA PHE A 52 -3.57 1.37 5.96
C PHE A 52 -3.30 -0.14 5.94
N PHE A 53 -4.11 -0.90 5.19
CA PHE A 53 -3.90 -2.34 5.00
C PHE A 53 -2.53 -2.63 4.37
N ARG A 54 -2.16 -1.90 3.31
CA ARG A 54 -0.83 -2.02 2.67
C ARG A 54 0.31 -1.81 3.66
N ARG A 55 0.20 -0.82 4.55
CA ARG A 55 1.22 -0.53 5.54
C ARG A 55 1.35 -1.63 6.60
N ILE A 56 0.24 -2.23 7.03
CA ILE A 56 0.26 -3.35 7.99
C ILE A 56 0.85 -4.59 7.32
N PHE A 57 0.28 -4.99 6.19
CA PHE A 57 0.59 -6.29 5.60
C PHE A 57 1.86 -6.27 4.75
N ALA A 58 2.12 -5.25 3.95
CA ALA A 58 3.19 -5.27 2.94
C ALA A 58 4.47 -4.53 3.36
N GLU A 59 4.37 -3.37 4.03
CA GLU A 59 5.56 -2.53 4.30
C GLU A 59 6.44 -3.08 5.44
N GLY A 60 5.87 -3.78 6.43
CA GLY A 60 6.62 -4.21 7.62
C GLY A 60 6.42 -5.68 8.00
N ALA A 61 5.17 -6.12 8.19
CA ALA A 61 4.90 -7.45 8.74
C ALA A 61 5.32 -8.57 7.79
N PHE A 62 5.02 -8.44 6.48
CA PHE A 62 5.42 -9.44 5.50
C PHE A 62 6.94 -9.54 5.37
N SER A 63 7.66 -8.43 5.19
CA SER A 63 9.13 -8.48 5.05
C SER A 63 9.81 -9.05 6.29
N ALA A 64 9.34 -8.72 7.49
CA ALA A 64 9.91 -9.24 8.73
C ALA A 64 9.70 -10.76 8.93
N GLY A 65 8.57 -11.30 8.47
CA GLY A 65 8.27 -12.73 8.58
C GLY A 65 8.76 -13.57 7.40
N PHE A 66 8.60 -13.06 6.18
CA PHE A 66 8.88 -13.79 4.94
C PHE A 66 10.37 -13.86 4.61
N VAL A 67 11.11 -12.75 4.73
CA VAL A 67 12.51 -12.69 4.29
C VAL A 67 13.42 -13.68 5.03
N PRO A 68 13.36 -13.80 6.37
CA PRO A 68 14.19 -14.78 7.08
C PRO A 68 13.84 -16.22 6.71
N VAL A 69 12.54 -16.53 6.61
CA VAL A 69 12.05 -17.88 6.26
C VAL A 69 12.46 -18.24 4.84
N TYR A 70 12.32 -17.31 3.89
CA TYR A 70 12.78 -17.51 2.52
C TYR A 70 14.28 -17.77 2.46
N ALA A 71 15.09 -16.97 3.15
CA ALA A 71 16.55 -17.14 3.17
C ALA A 71 16.98 -18.51 3.76
N GLU A 72 16.31 -18.97 4.81
CA GLU A 72 16.52 -20.31 5.36
C GLU A 72 16.13 -21.39 4.35
N TYR A 73 14.99 -21.23 3.68
CA TYR A 73 14.48 -22.19 2.69
C TYR A 73 15.39 -22.28 1.46
N GLU A 74 15.87 -21.14 0.97
CA GLU A 74 16.81 -21.04 -0.16
C GLU A 74 18.14 -21.73 0.15
N SER A 75 18.61 -21.65 1.40
CA SER A 75 19.86 -22.29 1.80
C SER A 75 19.77 -23.80 2.03
N SER A 76 18.58 -24.30 2.35
CA SER A 76 18.38 -25.68 2.84
C SER A 76 17.75 -26.63 1.81
N TYR A 77 17.11 -26.10 0.78
CA TYR A 77 16.32 -26.87 -0.18
C TYR A 77 16.77 -26.66 -1.62
N SER A 78 16.37 -27.58 -2.50
CA SER A 78 16.67 -27.46 -3.93
C SER A 78 15.85 -26.35 -4.60
N GLU A 79 16.35 -25.80 -5.69
CA GLU A 79 15.70 -24.69 -6.43
C GLU A 79 14.23 -24.97 -6.77
N HIS A 80 13.91 -26.23 -7.15
CA HIS A 80 12.53 -26.64 -7.43
C HIS A 80 11.63 -26.55 -6.18
N GLN A 81 12.15 -26.92 -5.01
CA GLN A 81 11.39 -26.85 -3.74
C GLN A 81 11.20 -25.40 -3.28
N VAL A 82 12.22 -24.56 -3.46
CA VAL A 82 12.12 -23.11 -3.20
C VAL A 82 11.06 -22.48 -4.10
N ARG A 83 11.04 -22.83 -5.39
CA ARG A 83 10.03 -22.33 -6.33
C ARG A 83 8.62 -22.78 -5.96
N ALA A 84 8.44 -24.05 -5.61
CA ALA A 84 7.15 -24.56 -5.15
C ALA A 84 6.69 -23.87 -3.85
N PHE A 85 7.62 -23.55 -2.93
CA PHE A 85 7.32 -22.76 -1.73
C PHE A 85 6.86 -21.34 -2.09
N LEU A 86 7.58 -20.66 -3.00
CA LEU A 86 7.20 -19.33 -3.47
C LEU A 86 5.82 -19.32 -4.14
N ASP A 87 5.52 -20.30 -4.99
CA ASP A 87 4.23 -20.41 -5.66
C ASP A 87 3.08 -20.60 -4.64
N LEU A 88 3.29 -21.45 -3.64
CA LEU A 88 2.32 -21.65 -2.55
C LEU A 88 2.14 -20.40 -1.69
N MET A 89 3.23 -19.69 -1.37
CA MET A 89 3.17 -18.46 -0.58
C MET A 89 2.48 -17.34 -1.35
N ALA A 90 2.84 -17.12 -2.61
CA ALA A 90 2.21 -16.14 -3.48
C ALA A 90 0.72 -16.42 -3.66
N GLY A 91 0.35 -17.69 -3.90
CA GLY A 91 -1.04 -18.11 -4.04
C GLY A 91 -1.86 -17.89 -2.76
N ARG A 92 -1.35 -18.33 -1.60
CA ARG A 92 -2.05 -18.18 -0.31
C ARG A 92 -2.15 -16.72 0.12
N PHE A 93 -1.05 -15.96 0.02
CA PHE A 93 -1.06 -14.55 0.37
C PHE A 93 -1.94 -13.74 -0.58
N GLY A 94 -1.89 -14.03 -1.88
CA GLY A 94 -2.79 -13.46 -2.87
C GLY A 94 -4.27 -13.73 -2.57
N LEU A 95 -4.61 -14.97 -2.18
CA LEU A 95 -5.98 -15.32 -1.79
C LEU A 95 -6.42 -14.58 -0.53
N VAL A 96 -5.57 -14.47 0.49
CA VAL A 96 -5.87 -13.69 1.70
C VAL A 96 -6.09 -12.21 1.37
N LEU A 97 -5.22 -11.61 0.56
CA LEU A 97 -5.37 -10.22 0.12
C LEU A 97 -6.64 -10.01 -0.71
N LEU A 98 -6.99 -10.97 -1.58
CA LEU A 98 -8.21 -10.93 -2.37
C LEU A 98 -9.44 -10.95 -1.47
N VAL A 99 -9.51 -11.88 -0.52
CA VAL A 99 -10.62 -11.96 0.45
C VAL A 99 -10.72 -10.69 1.29
N LEU A 100 -9.58 -10.18 1.80
CA LEU A 100 -9.57 -8.92 2.56
C LEU A 100 -10.04 -7.73 1.71
N THR A 101 -9.66 -7.68 0.44
CA THR A 101 -10.10 -6.62 -0.49
C THR A 101 -11.60 -6.72 -0.72
N LEU A 102 -12.14 -7.91 -0.99
CA LEU A 102 -13.57 -8.13 -1.18
C LEU A 102 -14.37 -7.76 0.07
N LEU A 103 -13.91 -8.17 1.26
CA LEU A 103 -14.53 -7.77 2.53
C LEU A 103 -14.47 -6.26 2.75
N GLY A 104 -13.36 -5.62 2.38
CA GLY A 104 -13.21 -4.17 2.46
C GLY A 104 -14.15 -3.41 1.53
N VAL A 105 -14.35 -3.91 0.31
CA VAL A 105 -15.30 -3.34 -0.67
C VAL A 105 -16.74 -3.52 -0.19
N VAL A 106 -17.15 -4.74 0.19
CA VAL A 106 -18.51 -5.01 0.69
C VAL A 106 -18.78 -4.27 2.00
N GLY A 107 -17.77 -4.19 2.87
CA GLY A 107 -17.83 -3.47 4.15
C GLY A 107 -17.52 -1.98 4.06
N ALA A 108 -17.36 -1.40 2.87
CA ALA A 108 -17.04 0.01 2.68
C ALA A 108 -17.98 0.98 3.45
N PRO A 109 -19.32 0.78 3.47
CA PRO A 109 -20.23 1.64 4.22
C PRO A 109 -19.88 1.75 5.71
N GLY A 110 -19.50 0.62 6.33
CA GLY A 110 -19.12 0.55 7.75
C GLY A 110 -17.68 1.00 8.01
N LEU A 111 -16.77 0.82 7.06
CA LEU A 111 -15.40 1.33 7.18
C LEU A 111 -15.37 2.85 7.11
N VAL A 112 -16.19 3.45 6.23
CA VAL A 112 -16.30 4.90 6.08
C VAL A 112 -16.91 5.53 7.32
N SER A 113 -17.93 4.94 7.94
CA SER A 113 -18.52 5.49 9.17
C SER A 113 -17.55 5.49 10.35
N VAL A 114 -16.70 4.47 10.48
CA VAL A 114 -15.68 4.40 11.54
C VAL A 114 -14.53 5.37 11.30
N ILE A 115 -14.09 5.53 10.05
CA ILE A 115 -12.90 6.32 9.70
C ILE A 115 -13.24 7.80 9.49
N ALA A 116 -14.46 8.11 9.07
CA ALA A 116 -14.96 9.45 8.79
C ALA A 116 -16.40 9.65 9.31
N PRO A 117 -16.64 9.58 10.63
CA PRO A 117 -18.00 9.70 11.21
C PRO A 117 -18.69 11.05 10.90
N GLY A 118 -17.92 12.11 10.64
CA GLY A 118 -18.46 13.42 10.24
C GLY A 118 -18.97 13.50 8.79
N PHE A 119 -18.96 12.41 8.02
CA PHE A 119 -19.53 12.35 6.67
C PHE A 119 -21.00 11.92 6.66
N GLU A 120 -21.51 11.38 7.77
CA GLU A 120 -22.91 10.90 7.88
C GLU A 120 -23.93 12.05 7.87
N ASP A 121 -23.55 13.24 8.32
CA ASP A 121 -24.41 14.45 8.30
C ASP A 121 -24.60 15.05 6.89
N ASN A 122 -23.90 14.55 5.86
CA ASN A 122 -23.96 15.08 4.50
C ASN A 122 -24.12 13.95 3.47
N SER A 123 -25.37 13.67 3.09
CA SER A 123 -25.80 12.57 2.20
C SER A 123 -24.98 12.47 0.91
N GLU A 124 -24.58 13.59 0.29
CA GLU A 124 -23.74 13.59 -0.92
C GLU A 124 -22.29 13.12 -0.67
N LYS A 125 -21.71 13.40 0.51
CA LYS A 125 -20.34 12.95 0.87
C LYS A 125 -20.29 11.45 1.09
N TYR A 126 -21.31 10.89 1.73
CA TYR A 126 -21.38 9.46 2.03
C TYR A 126 -21.49 8.64 0.75
N HIS A 127 -22.42 9.01 -0.16
CA HIS A 127 -22.61 8.33 -1.44
C HIS A 127 -21.42 8.44 -2.40
N ALA A 128 -20.63 9.52 -2.33
CA ALA A 128 -19.41 9.66 -3.14
C ALA A 128 -18.22 8.84 -2.62
N THR A 129 -18.25 8.44 -1.33
CA THR A 129 -17.17 7.66 -0.70
C THR A 129 -17.50 6.16 -0.67
N VAL A 130 -18.78 5.83 -0.61
CA VAL A 130 -19.32 4.46 -0.60
C VAL A 130 -19.84 4.14 -2.00
N VAL A 131 -19.00 3.55 -2.85
CA VAL A 131 -19.38 2.98 -4.15
C VAL A 131 -19.10 1.48 -4.13
#